data_AF-A0A0E2Z4C1-F1
#
_entry.id   AF-A0A0E2Z4C1-F1
#
_cell.length_a   1.000
_cell.length_b   1.000
_cell.length_c   1.000
_cell.angle_alpha   90.00
_cell.angle_beta   90.00
_cell.angle_gamma   90.00
#
_symmetry.space_group_name_H-M   'P 1'
#
loop_
_entity.id
_entity.type
_entity.pdbx_description
1 polymer ?
#
loop_
_entity_poly.entity_id
_entity_poly.type
_entity_poly.pdbx_seq_one_letter_code
_entity_poly.pdbx_strand_id
1 'polypeptide(L)'
;MKISSLTLKNFRAYSNVFVKFDDNFNVIIGRNDVGKSTILEALEIFFNNETVKMEIGDHNVHVDDPEMSIQVSFRPEDKQYTIDTVPTDLHREYLLDENGKLTIKKSWDCSKDKLTATSLKTYIIANYPTAFEEPLISLKIADLKKLLDGYADKHVARERVAHPAISY
;
A
#
# COMPACT_ATOMS: atom_id res chain seq x y z
N MET A 1 6.65 13.97 -3.44
CA MET A 1 5.39 13.41 -2.89
C MET A 1 5.16 14.04 -1.53
N LYS A 2 3.91 14.35 -1.18
CA LYS A 2 3.53 14.84 0.16
C LYS A 2 2.78 13.77 0.93
N ILE A 3 3.00 13.68 2.25
CA ILE A 3 2.21 12.81 3.12
C ILE A 3 0.79 13.38 3.20
N SER A 4 -0.20 12.55 2.89
CA SER A 4 -1.62 12.89 2.94
C SER A 4 -2.26 12.39 4.24
N SER A 5 -1.88 11.19 4.69
CA SER A 5 -2.41 10.61 5.93
C SER A 5 -1.51 9.52 6.50
N LEU A 6 -1.70 9.26 7.79
CA LEU A 6 -1.14 8.15 8.55
C LEU A 6 -2.28 7.37 9.21
N THR A 7 -2.25 6.06 9.11
CA THR A 7 -3.10 5.15 9.88
C THR A 7 -2.20 4.25 10.72
N LEU A 8 -2.46 4.18 12.02
CA LEU A 8 -1.78 3.23 12.92
C LEU A 8 -2.82 2.27 13.44
N LYS A 9 -2.49 0.99 13.43
CA LYS A 9 -3.30 -0.09 14.00
C LYS A 9 -2.47 -0.88 14.99
N ASN A 10 -3.00 -1.09 16.19
CA ASN A 10 -2.41 -1.86 17.28
C ASN A 10 -0.96 -1.43 17.60
N PHE A 11 -0.71 -0.13 17.55
CA PHE A 11 0.61 0.47 17.73
C PHE A 11 0.66 1.31 19.02
N ARG A 12 1.37 0.82 20.02
CA ARG A 12 1.50 1.36 21.38
C ARG A 12 0.12 1.63 21.98
N ALA A 13 -0.15 2.86 22.42
CA ALA A 13 -1.45 3.24 22.97
C ALA A 13 -2.58 3.28 21.93
N TYR A 14 -2.28 3.26 20.62
CA TYR A 14 -3.29 3.33 19.57
C TYR A 14 -3.76 1.95 19.14
N SER A 15 -5.01 1.59 19.41
CA SER A 15 -5.64 0.41 18.80
C SER A 15 -5.95 0.69 17.32
N ASN A 16 -6.49 1.87 17.04
CA ASN A 16 -6.67 2.39 15.69
C ASN A 16 -6.68 3.93 15.73
N VAL A 17 -5.84 4.58 14.94
CA VAL A 17 -5.86 6.03 14.76
C VAL A 17 -5.63 6.39 13.31
N PHE A 18 -6.38 7.38 12.84
CA PHE A 18 -6.23 7.98 11.53
C PHE A 18 -5.88 9.46 11.69
N VAL A 19 -4.79 9.88 11.04
CA VAL A 19 -4.29 11.26 11.06
C VAL A 19 -4.25 11.74 9.62
N LYS A 20 -5.02 12.79 9.33
CA LYS A 20 -4.96 13.50 8.05
C LYS A 20 -3.99 14.66 8.17
N PHE A 21 -3.07 14.79 7.20
CA PHE A 21 -2.13 15.90 7.13
C PHE A 21 -2.61 16.95 6.13
N ASP A 22 -2.42 18.22 6.49
CA ASP A 22 -2.53 19.36 5.60
C ASP A 22 -1.27 19.49 4.72
N ASP A 23 -1.44 20.06 3.53
CA ASP A 23 -0.37 20.23 2.54
C ASP A 23 0.67 21.28 2.92
N ASN A 24 0.36 22.16 3.88
CA ASN A 24 1.17 23.32 4.24
C ASN A 24 1.80 23.17 5.62
N PHE A 25 0.98 23.15 6.67
CA PHE A 25 1.46 23.18 8.04
C PHE A 25 0.55 22.37 8.97
N ASN A 26 1.17 21.56 9.81
CA ASN A 26 0.49 20.63 10.71
C ASN A 26 0.93 20.89 12.15
N VAL A 27 -0.02 20.97 13.06
CA VAL A 27 0.24 21.12 14.51
C VAL A 27 -0.41 19.96 15.25
N ILE A 28 0.38 19.23 16.04
CA ILE A 28 -0.11 18.14 16.89
C ILE A 28 -0.10 18.64 18.34
N ILE A 29 -1.30 18.85 18.91
CA ILE A 29 -1.49 19.37 20.27
C ILE A 29 -2.19 18.34 21.14
N GLY A 30 -1.83 18.29 22.42
CA GLY A 30 -2.40 17.37 23.41
C GLY A 30 -1.55 17.33 24.67
N ARG A 31 -2.05 16.68 25.73
CA ARG A 31 -1.32 16.50 26.98
C ARG A 31 -0.07 15.63 26.78
N ASN A 32 0.87 15.64 27.73
CA ASN A 32 2.00 14.72 27.68
C ASN A 32 1.51 13.27 27.72
N ASP A 33 2.28 12.38 27.11
CA ASP A 33 2.07 10.93 27.11
C ASP A 33 0.77 10.43 26.45
N VAL A 34 0.00 11.30 25.79
CA VAL A 34 -1.19 10.91 25.02
C VAL A 34 -0.86 10.29 23.65
N GLY A 35 0.43 10.10 23.33
CA GLY A 35 0.87 9.51 22.06
C GLY A 35 1.17 10.51 20.93
N LYS A 36 1.44 11.79 21.23
CA LYS A 36 1.84 12.77 20.20
C LYS A 36 3.16 12.39 19.52
N SER A 37 4.18 12.07 20.31
CA SER A 37 5.50 11.64 19.80
C SER A 37 5.39 10.35 19.01
N THR A 38 4.49 9.43 19.43
CA THR A 38 4.19 8.18 18.72
C THR A 38 3.81 8.39 17.26
N ILE A 39 3.13 9.48 16.89
CA ILE A 39 2.80 9.79 15.49
C ILE A 39 4.07 10.05 14.68
N LEU A 40 5.01 10.84 15.23
CA LEU A 40 6.27 11.17 14.58
C LEU A 40 7.22 9.96 14.54
N GLU A 41 7.27 9.19 15.61
CA GLU A 41 8.07 7.97 15.71
C GLU A 41 7.58 6.89 14.73
N ALA A 42 6.26 6.76 14.54
CA ALA A 42 5.70 5.88 13.53
C ALA A 42 6.12 6.28 12.11
N LEU A 43 6.21 7.59 11.82
CA LEU A 43 6.74 8.07 10.54
C LEU A 43 8.24 7.76 10.40
N GLU A 44 9.03 7.95 11.46
CA GLU A 44 10.47 7.59 11.46
C GLU A 44 10.69 6.10 11.21
N ILE A 45 9.91 5.24 11.87
CA ILE A 45 9.90 3.78 11.64
C ILE A 45 9.47 3.46 10.19
N PHE A 46 8.47 4.18 9.67
CA PHE A 46 7.97 3.93 8.34
C PHE A 46 9.02 4.24 7.26
N PHE A 47 9.70 5.39 7.35
CA PHE A 47 10.66 5.83 6.32
C PHE A 47 12.05 5.24 6.51
N ASN A 48 12.59 5.28 7.72
CA ASN A 48 14.01 5.05 7.98
C ASN A 48 14.21 3.77 8.80
N ASN A 49 13.44 3.60 9.89
CA ASN A 49 13.62 2.50 10.85
C ASN A 49 15.05 2.40 11.39
N GLU A 50 15.71 3.55 11.59
CA GLU A 50 17.10 3.65 12.06
C GLU A 50 17.18 4.20 13.48
N THR A 51 16.72 5.45 13.68
CA THR A 51 16.76 6.15 14.97
C THR A 51 15.77 5.54 15.96
N VAL A 52 14.57 5.24 15.46
CA VAL A 52 13.54 4.51 16.17
C VAL A 52 13.29 3.23 15.40
N LYS A 53 13.51 2.10 16.07
CA LYS A 53 13.34 0.78 15.48
C LYS A 53 12.06 0.15 15.97
N MET A 54 11.42 -0.60 15.08
CA MET A 54 10.27 -1.39 15.46
C MET A 54 10.65 -2.53 16.39
N GLU A 55 9.96 -2.61 17.53
CA GLU A 55 10.10 -3.67 18.50
C GLU A 55 8.76 -4.35 18.80
N ILE A 56 8.82 -5.59 19.31
CA ILE A 56 7.60 -6.34 19.67
C ILE A 56 6.78 -5.61 20.75
N GLY A 57 7.47 -4.87 21.64
CA GLY A 57 6.82 -4.08 22.70
C GLY A 57 6.07 -2.85 22.19
N ASP A 58 6.21 -2.50 20.91
CA ASP A 58 5.37 -1.48 20.29
C ASP A 58 3.97 -2.01 19.92
N HIS A 59 3.72 -3.32 20.01
CA HIS A 59 2.37 -3.86 19.84
C HIS A 59 1.47 -3.43 21.01
N ASN A 60 0.23 -3.06 20.69
CA ASN A 60 -0.72 -2.60 21.69
C ASN A 60 -1.12 -3.74 22.64
N VAL A 61 -0.77 -3.62 23.91
CA VAL A 61 -1.04 -4.66 24.93
C VAL A 61 -2.52 -4.87 25.26
N HIS A 62 -3.42 -4.02 24.74
CA HIS A 62 -4.86 -4.07 24.99
C HIS A 62 -5.65 -4.69 23.82
N VAL A 63 -5.00 -5.31 22.85
CA VAL A 63 -5.66 -5.96 21.72
C VAL A 63 -5.19 -7.40 21.54
N ASP A 64 -6.11 -8.29 21.20
CA ASP A 64 -5.81 -9.71 20.95
C ASP A 64 -5.32 -9.96 19.51
N ASP A 65 -5.52 -8.99 18.61
CA ASP A 65 -5.08 -9.09 17.21
C ASP A 65 -3.55 -9.02 17.14
N PRO A 66 -2.86 -10.10 16.70
CA PRO A 66 -1.40 -10.16 16.66
C PRO A 66 -0.81 -9.34 15.50
N GLU A 67 -1.61 -8.63 14.71
CA GLU A 67 -1.11 -7.73 13.68
C GLU A 67 -1.03 -6.28 14.20
N MET A 68 0.16 -5.66 14.14
CA MET A 68 0.29 -4.20 14.18
C MET A 68 0.69 -3.65 12.82
N SER A 69 0.28 -2.41 12.52
CA SER A 69 0.63 -1.81 11.23
C SER A 69 0.74 -0.30 11.27
N ILE A 70 1.58 0.20 10.36
CA ILE A 70 1.77 1.60 10.04
C ILE A 70 1.49 1.76 8.55
N GLN A 71 0.50 2.57 8.22
CA GLN A 71 0.11 2.86 6.85
C GLN A 71 0.23 4.35 6.56
N VAL A 72 0.90 4.70 5.47
CA VAL A 72 1.08 6.09 5.04
C VAL A 72 0.56 6.24 3.62
N SER A 73 -0.28 7.24 3.42
CA SER A 73 -0.78 7.63 2.11
C SER A 73 -0.06 8.87 1.62
N PHE A 74 0.37 8.85 0.37
CA PHE A 74 1.05 9.94 -0.29
C PHE A 74 0.17 10.52 -1.38
N ARG A 75 0.18 11.84 -1.50
CA ARG A 75 -0.36 12.52 -2.67
C ARG A 75 0.65 12.38 -3.82
N PRO A 76 0.28 11.73 -4.94
CA PRO A 76 1.06 11.79 -6.16
C PRO A 76 1.13 13.24 -6.64
N GLU A 77 2.28 13.64 -7.14
CA GLU A 77 2.46 14.90 -7.84
C GLU A 77 2.31 14.64 -9.35
N ASP A 78 2.00 15.67 -10.14
CA ASP A 78 1.94 15.61 -11.60
C ASP A 78 3.35 15.48 -12.22
N LYS A 79 4.03 14.38 -11.87
CA LYS A 79 5.39 14.05 -12.30
C LYS A 79 5.43 12.60 -12.71
N GLN A 80 6.24 12.29 -13.72
CA GLN A 80 6.53 10.89 -14.04
C GLN A 80 7.39 10.28 -12.92
N TYR A 81 6.98 9.11 -12.46
CA TYR A 81 7.75 8.30 -11.53
C TYR A 81 8.54 7.28 -12.34
N THR A 82 9.78 6.99 -11.98
CA THR A 82 10.54 5.92 -12.63
C THR A 82 10.60 4.73 -11.67
N ILE A 83 10.04 3.59 -12.08
CA ILE A 83 10.19 2.33 -11.35
C ILE A 83 11.16 1.45 -12.15
N ASP A 84 12.24 1.02 -11.50
CA ASP A 84 13.43 0.36 -12.05
C ASP A 84 14.15 1.16 -13.15
N THR A 85 13.53 1.30 -14.32
CA THR A 85 14.03 2.07 -15.49
C THR A 85 12.91 2.58 -16.40
N VAL A 86 11.64 2.34 -16.05
CA VAL A 86 10.49 2.66 -16.89
C VAL A 86 9.76 3.86 -16.31
N PRO A 87 9.46 4.90 -17.12
CA PRO A 87 8.53 5.93 -16.73
C PRO A 87 7.15 5.32 -16.49
N THR A 88 6.73 5.38 -15.24
CA THR A 88 5.50 4.81 -14.70
C THR A 88 4.53 5.91 -14.32
N ASP A 89 3.29 5.74 -14.77
CA ASP A 89 2.14 6.52 -14.34
C ASP A 89 1.36 5.67 -13.33
N LEU A 90 1.42 6.08 -12.06
CA LEU A 90 0.80 5.34 -10.96
C LEU A 90 -0.72 5.14 -11.15
N HIS A 91 -1.39 6.09 -11.81
CA HIS A 91 -2.81 5.98 -12.09
C HIS A 91 -3.07 4.95 -13.20
N ARG A 92 -2.30 4.99 -14.29
CA ARG A 92 -2.46 4.04 -15.41
C ARG A 92 -2.07 2.61 -15.04
N GLU A 93 -1.18 2.45 -14.07
CA GLU A 93 -0.74 1.14 -13.56
C GLU A 93 -1.59 0.62 -12.39
N TYR A 94 -2.69 1.31 -12.03
CA TYR A 94 -3.58 0.92 -10.94
C TYR A 94 -2.85 0.76 -9.59
N LEU A 95 -1.92 1.68 -9.29
CA LEU A 95 -1.12 1.69 -8.06
C LEU A 95 -1.61 2.69 -7.01
N LEU A 96 -2.72 3.37 -7.29
CA LEU A 96 -3.36 4.30 -6.37
C LEU A 96 -4.56 3.65 -5.69
N ASP A 97 -4.81 4.04 -4.44
CA ASP A 97 -6.01 3.66 -3.71
C ASP A 97 -7.28 4.32 -4.28
N GLU A 98 -8.43 4.00 -3.67
CA GLU A 98 -9.74 4.54 -4.05
C GLU A 98 -9.82 6.08 -3.99
N ASN A 99 -8.94 6.73 -3.23
CA ASN A 99 -8.87 8.18 -3.09
C ASN A 99 -7.78 8.81 -3.99
N GLY A 100 -7.21 8.04 -4.92
CA GLY A 100 -6.15 8.50 -5.81
C GLY A 100 -4.83 8.77 -5.09
N LYS A 101 -4.57 8.11 -3.95
CA LYS A 101 -3.31 8.24 -3.20
C LYS A 101 -2.44 7.01 -3.39
N LEU A 102 -1.12 7.20 -3.40
CA LEU A 102 -0.20 6.08 -3.29
C LEU A 102 -0.16 5.68 -1.81
N THR A 103 -0.74 4.55 -1.45
CA THR A 103 -0.85 4.12 -0.06
C THR A 103 -0.01 2.89 0.19
N ILE A 104 0.86 2.97 1.20
CA ILE A 104 1.77 1.89 1.58
C ILE A 104 1.47 1.48 3.02
N LYS A 105 1.27 0.18 3.26
CA LYS A 105 1.09 -0.40 4.59
C LYS A 105 2.28 -1.29 4.92
N LYS A 106 2.93 -1.03 6.04
CA LYS A 106 3.86 -1.97 6.70
C LYS A 106 3.11 -2.66 7.83
N SER A 107 3.13 -3.99 7.82
CA SER A 107 2.44 -4.84 8.78
C SER A 107 3.45 -5.77 9.47
N TRP A 108 3.33 -5.92 10.78
CA TRP A 108 4.19 -6.80 11.57
C TRP A 108 3.35 -7.85 12.26
N ASP A 109 3.75 -9.12 12.09
CA ASP A 109 3.21 -10.25 12.84
C ASP A 109 3.88 -10.33 14.23
N CYS A 110 3.07 -10.08 15.26
CA CYS A 110 3.41 -10.06 16.68
C CYS A 110 2.97 -11.34 17.41
N SER A 111 2.63 -12.42 16.70
CA SER A 111 2.25 -13.71 17.31
C SER A 111 3.41 -14.41 18.04
N LYS A 112 4.64 -13.93 17.86
CA LYS A 112 5.87 -14.48 18.44
C LYS A 112 6.52 -13.46 19.38
N ASP A 113 7.35 -13.96 20.29
CA ASP A 113 8.03 -13.15 21.31
C ASP A 113 9.01 -12.09 20.75
N LYS A 114 9.39 -12.17 19.47
CA LYS A 114 10.31 -11.24 18.82
C LYS A 114 9.91 -10.98 17.37
N LEU A 115 10.10 -9.74 16.93
CA LEU A 115 10.04 -9.39 15.52
C LEU A 115 11.32 -9.84 14.82
N THR A 116 11.15 -10.49 13.68
CA THR A 116 12.25 -10.85 12.78
C THR A 116 12.03 -10.21 11.41
N ALA A 117 12.99 -10.34 10.51
CA ALA A 117 12.83 -9.88 9.13
C ALA A 117 11.58 -10.46 8.44
N THR A 118 11.14 -11.67 8.83
CA THR A 118 9.95 -12.31 8.26
C THR A 118 8.63 -11.81 8.87
N SER A 119 8.69 -11.12 10.01
CA SER A 119 7.50 -10.54 10.63
C SER A 119 6.96 -9.36 9.82
N LEU A 120 7.83 -8.61 9.14
CA LEU A 120 7.46 -7.45 8.34
C LEU A 120 6.96 -7.86 6.96
N LYS A 121 5.75 -7.41 6.62
CA LYS A 121 5.19 -7.44 5.26
C LYS A 121 4.87 -6.02 4.81
N THR A 122 5.24 -5.68 3.59
CA THR A 122 4.95 -4.38 2.98
C THR A 122 3.96 -4.56 1.84
N TYR A 123 2.94 -3.70 1.82
CA TYR A 123 1.84 -3.74 0.86
C TYR A 123 1.67 -2.38 0.22
N ILE A 124 1.33 -2.40 -1.07
CA ILE A 124 0.70 -1.25 -1.74
C ILE A 124 -0.81 -1.48 -1.64
N ILE A 125 -1.53 -0.50 -1.09
CA ILE A 125 -2.99 -0.48 -1.09
C ILE A 125 -3.41 0.28 -2.33
N ALA A 126 -4.00 -0.45 -3.28
CA ALA A 126 -4.39 0.10 -4.57
C ALA A 126 -5.73 -0.47 -5.03
N ASN A 127 -6.45 0.32 -5.83
CA ASN A 127 -7.65 -0.09 -6.53
C ASN A 127 -7.26 -0.90 -7.78
N TYR A 128 -6.77 -2.12 -7.57
CA TYR A 128 -6.23 -2.98 -8.62
C TYR A 128 -7.33 -3.88 -9.26
N PRO A 129 -7.27 -4.18 -10.58
CA PRO A 129 -8.23 -5.06 -11.22
C PRO A 129 -8.32 -6.46 -10.59
N THR A 130 -9.53 -6.87 -10.21
CA THR A 130 -9.81 -8.16 -9.55
C THR A 130 -10.05 -9.32 -10.53
N ALA A 131 -9.95 -9.06 -11.83
CA ALA A 131 -10.11 -10.09 -12.86
C ALA A 131 -8.97 -11.13 -12.87
N PHE A 132 -7.89 -10.89 -12.12
CA PHE A 132 -6.75 -11.77 -11.98
C PHE A 132 -6.64 -12.23 -10.52
N GLU A 133 -6.32 -13.51 -10.29
CA GLU A 133 -6.12 -14.05 -8.94
C GLU A 133 -4.94 -13.38 -8.22
N GLU A 134 -3.86 -13.14 -8.94
CA GLU A 134 -2.68 -12.43 -8.44
C GLU A 134 -2.51 -11.10 -9.20
N PRO A 135 -2.06 -10.02 -8.52
CA PRO A 135 -1.73 -8.78 -9.20
C PRO A 135 -0.66 -9.00 -10.26
N LEU A 136 -0.94 -8.63 -11.51
CA LEU A 136 0.01 -8.82 -12.61
C LEU A 136 1.37 -8.16 -12.35
N ILE A 137 1.39 -7.04 -11.62
CA ILE A 137 2.62 -6.34 -11.26
C ILE A 137 3.56 -7.14 -10.33
N SER A 138 3.05 -8.14 -9.60
CA SER A 138 3.90 -9.02 -8.79
C SER A 138 4.49 -10.20 -9.57
N LEU A 139 4.06 -10.43 -10.81
CA LEU A 139 4.50 -11.56 -11.62
C LEU A 139 5.76 -11.24 -12.41
N LYS A 140 6.62 -12.25 -12.59
CA LYS A 140 7.78 -12.13 -13.47
C LYS A 140 7.33 -12.12 -14.92
N ILE A 141 8.13 -11.48 -15.79
CA ILE A 141 7.88 -11.43 -17.25
C ILE A 141 7.63 -12.83 -17.85
N ALA A 142 8.34 -13.85 -17.38
CA ALA A 142 8.15 -15.23 -17.85
C ALA A 142 6.75 -15.78 -17.52
N ASP A 143 6.23 -15.47 -16.32
CA ASP A 143 4.93 -15.94 -15.86
C ASP A 143 3.79 -15.14 -16.50
N LEU A 144 4.00 -13.83 -16.72
CA LEU A 144 3.08 -12.99 -17.49
C LEU A 144 2.91 -13.49 -18.93
N LYS A 145 3.99 -13.92 -19.59
CA LYS A 145 3.92 -14.50 -20.94
C LYS A 145 3.09 -15.79 -20.97
N LYS A 146 3.32 -16.69 -20.01
CA LYS A 146 2.51 -17.92 -19.89
C LYS A 146 1.04 -17.63 -19.63
N LEU A 147 0.76 -16.65 -18.77
CA LEU A 147 -0.59 -16.21 -18.50
C LEU A 147 -1.25 -15.68 -19.78
N LEU A 148 -0.53 -14.85 -20.55
CA LEU A 148 -0.98 -14.31 -21.83
C LEU A 148 -1.30 -15.41 -22.85
N ASP A 149 -0.45 -16.44 -22.97
CA ASP A 149 -0.68 -17.57 -23.88
C ASP A 149 -2.01 -18.28 -23.54
N GLY A 150 -2.31 -18.47 -22.24
CA GLY A 150 -3.57 -19.03 -21.78
C GLY A 150 -4.81 -18.13 -22.01
N TYR A 151 -4.62 -16.84 -22.29
CA TYR A 151 -5.68 -15.92 -22.70
C TYR A 151 -5.81 -15.75 -24.21
N ALA A 152 -4.72 -15.96 -24.98
CA ALA A 152 -4.75 -15.94 -26.43
C ALA A 152 -5.78 -16.96 -26.97
N ASP A 153 -5.79 -18.17 -26.40
CA ASP A 153 -6.74 -19.22 -26.78
C ASP A 153 -8.20 -18.90 -26.39
N LYS A 154 -8.43 -18.04 -25.40
CA LYS A 154 -9.79 -17.63 -24.96
C LYS A 154 -10.40 -16.53 -25.84
N HIS A 155 -9.58 -15.77 -26.57
CA HIS A 155 -10.04 -14.72 -27.49
C HIS A 155 -10.23 -15.20 -28.94
N VAL A 156 -9.68 -16.36 -29.34
CA VAL A 156 -9.99 -16.97 -30.64
C VAL A 156 -11.42 -17.53 -30.69
N ALA A 157 -12.06 -17.74 -29.54
CA ALA A 157 -13.45 -18.22 -29.43
C ALA A 157 -14.53 -17.11 -29.42
N ARG A 158 -14.17 -15.83 -29.54
CA ARG A 158 -15.14 -14.76 -29.83
C ARG A 158 -15.03 -14.39 -31.29
N GLU A 159 -15.84 -15.08 -32.06
CA GLU A 159 -16.08 -14.96 -33.49
C GLU A 159 -15.79 -13.57 -34.06
N ARG A 160 -15.00 -13.55 -35.13
CA ARG A 160 -15.20 -12.59 -36.22
C ARG A 160 -16.62 -12.80 -36.76
N VAL A 161 -17.62 -12.21 -36.12
CA VAL A 161 -18.91 -12.02 -36.76
C VAL A 161 -18.69 -10.94 -37.81
N ALA A 162 -18.57 -11.34 -39.07
CA ALA A 162 -18.67 -10.43 -40.19
C ALA A 162 -20.01 -9.71 -40.05
N HIS A 163 -19.99 -8.40 -39.77
CA HIS A 163 -21.19 -7.61 -39.97
C HIS A 163 -21.53 -7.64 -41.47
N PRO A 164 -22.70 -8.15 -41.88
CA PRO A 164 -23.15 -7.90 -43.24
C PRO A 164 -23.26 -6.38 -43.42
N ALA A 165 -22.69 -5.89 -44.51
CA ALA A 165 -22.79 -4.49 -44.88
C ALA A 165 -24.26 -4.06 -44.84
N ILE A 166 -24.60 -3.11 -43.96
CA ILE A 166 -25.89 -2.45 -44.00
C ILE A 166 -25.72 -1.28 -44.98
N SER A 167 -26.28 -1.42 -46.17
CA SER A 167 -26.57 -0.25 -47.01
C SER A 167 -27.73 0.51 -46.37
N TYR A 168 -27.55 1.81 -46.15
CA TYR A 168 -28.45 2.87 -46.60
C TYR A 168 -27.63 4.16 -46.69
#